data_AF-A0AAD3X7N2-F1
#
_entry.id   AF-A0AAD3X7N2-F1
#
_cell.length_a   1.000
_cell.length_b   1.000
_cell.length_c   1.000
_cell.angle_alpha   90.00
_cell.angle_beta   90.00
_cell.angle_gamma   90.00
#
_symmetry.space_group_name_H-M   'P 1'
#
loop_
_entity.id
_entity.type
_entity.pdbx_description
1 polymer ?
#
loop_
_entity_poly.entity_id
_entity_poly.type
_entity_poly.pdbx_seq_one_letter_code
_entity_poly.pdbx_strand_id
1 'polypeptide(L)' 'MQLGTRWAAGSEAPASVPASLRPAIAEVEAKGLTGHWTLTWLEGRAIAELDAGWEVFQTASGEIVARPFED' A
#
# COMPACT_ATOMS: atom_id res chain seq x y z
N MET A 1 -14.27 -10.57 -10.98
CA MET A 1 -13.35 -10.44 -9.84
C MET A 1 -12.23 -9.53 -10.29
N GLN A 2 -12.23 -8.25 -9.88
CA GLN A 2 -11.19 -7.32 -10.31
C GLN A 2 -9.98 -7.55 -9.39
N LEU A 3 -8.96 -8.23 -9.92
CA LEU A 3 -7.66 -8.36 -9.28
C LEU A 3 -7.14 -6.95 -8.98
N GLY A 4 -6.69 -6.71 -7.75
CA GLY A 4 -6.08 -5.45 -7.35
C GLY A 4 -4.94 -5.03 -8.28
N THR A 5 -4.63 -3.74 -8.36
CA THR A 5 -3.44 -3.30 -9.12
C THR A 5 -2.19 -3.81 -8.40
N ARG A 6 -1.35 -4.59 -9.07
CA ARG A 6 -0.10 -5.12 -8.49
C ARG A 6 1.11 -4.43 -9.13
N TRP A 7 2.11 -4.05 -8.33
CA TRP A 7 3.38 -3.49 -8.81
C TRP A 7 4.55 -3.92 -7.91
N ALA A 8 5.77 -3.86 -8.44
CA ALA A 8 6.98 -4.20 -7.69
C ALA A 8 7.36 -3.06 -6.73
N ALA A 9 7.80 -3.41 -5.52
CA ALA A 9 8.37 -2.45 -4.58
C ALA A 9 9.62 -1.77 -5.20
N GLY A 10 9.77 -0.46 -4.99
CA GLY A 10 10.83 0.36 -5.57
C GLY A 10 10.60 0.78 -7.03
N SER A 11 9.50 0.34 -7.65
CA SER A 11 9.04 0.86 -8.95
C SER A 11 8.08 2.03 -8.78
N GLU A 12 7.84 2.78 -9.85
CA GLU A 12 6.82 3.84 -9.84
C GLU A 12 5.43 3.27 -9.49
N ALA A 13 4.82 3.81 -8.44
CA ALA A 13 3.48 3.43 -8.03
C ALA A 13 2.45 3.80 -9.13
N PRO A 14 1.60 2.86 -9.58
CA PRO A 14 0.61 3.09 -10.64
C PRO A 14 -0.31 4.29 -10.36
N ALA A 15 -0.89 4.86 -11.41
CA ALA A 15 -1.82 6.00 -11.29
C ALA A 15 -3.06 5.69 -10.42
N SER A 16 -3.44 4.43 -10.27
CA SER A 16 -4.53 3.99 -9.39
C SER A 16 -4.20 4.12 -7.90
N VAL A 17 -2.93 4.21 -7.52
CA VAL A 17 -2.50 4.42 -6.13
C VAL A 17 -2.73 5.89 -5.76
N PRO A 18 -3.54 6.20 -4.73
CA PRO A 18 -3.81 7.58 -4.35
C PRO A 18 -2.52 8.30 -3.91
N ALA A 19 -2.40 9.58 -4.28
CA ALA A 19 -1.22 10.39 -3.97
C ALA A 19 -0.91 10.43 -2.46
N SER A 20 -1.94 10.41 -1.61
CA SER A 20 -1.80 10.43 -0.15
C SER A 20 -1.10 9.19 0.43
N LEU A 21 -1.17 8.04 -0.24
CA LEU A 21 -0.52 6.80 0.23
C LEU A 21 0.96 6.73 -0.17
N ARG A 22 1.37 7.46 -1.22
CA ARG A 22 2.71 7.36 -1.81
C ARG A 22 3.85 7.65 -0.83
N PRO A 23 3.77 8.67 0.06
CA PRO A 23 4.83 8.92 1.04
C PRO A 23 5.02 7.74 2.00
N ALA A 24 3.92 7.21 2.53
CA ALA A 24 3.96 6.08 3.46
C ALA A 24 4.45 4.78 2.79
N ILE A 25 4.08 4.53 1.53
CA ILE A 25 4.63 3.43 0.73
C ILE A 25 6.16 3.57 0.61
N ALA A 26 6.67 4.76 0.27
CA ALA A 26 8.10 5.00 0.18
C ALA A 26 8.83 4.82 1.53
N GLU A 27 8.19 5.18 2.65
CA GLU A 27 8.73 4.93 4.00
C GLU A 27 8.83 3.44 4.34
N VAL A 28 7.87 2.62 3.89
CA VAL A 28 7.95 1.16 4.02
C VAL A 28 9.07 0.60 3.14
N GLU A 29 9.17 1.05 1.89
CA GLU A 29 10.23 0.61 0.96
C GLU A 29 11.64 1.00 1.45
N ALA A 30 11.77 2.16 2.10
CA ALA A 30 13.04 2.62 2.69
C ALA A 30 13.56 1.71 3.81
N LYS A 31 12.75 0.77 4.32
CA LYS A 31 13.19 -0.28 5.26
C LYS A 31 14.00 -1.39 4.58
N GLY A 32 14.19 -1.33 3.25
CA GLY A 32 14.90 -2.34 2.47
C GLY A 32 14.05 -3.57 2.15
N LEU A 33 12.72 -3.45 2.27
CA LEU A 33 11.79 -4.53 1.97
C LEU A 33 11.60 -4.66 0.46
N THR A 34 11.65 -5.90 -0.02
CA THR A 34 11.41 -6.25 -1.42
C THR A 34 10.13 -7.06 -1.54
N GLY A 35 9.44 -6.95 -2.67
CA GLY A 35 8.21 -7.72 -2.91
C GLY A 35 7.33 -7.03 -3.92
N HIS A 36 6.05 -7.37 -3.91
CA HIS A 36 5.04 -6.69 -4.69
C HIS A 36 3.96 -6.10 -3.80
N TRP A 37 3.61 -4.86 -4.11
CA TRP A 37 2.43 -4.21 -3.59
C TRP A 37 1.20 -4.69 -4.36
N THR A 38 0.09 -4.82 -3.66
CA THR A 38 -1.25 -5.04 -4.21
C THR A 38 -2.18 -3.97 -3.67
N LEU A 39 -2.79 -3.19 -4.56
CA LEU A 39 -3.82 -2.21 -4.22
C LEU A 39 -5.20 -2.87 -4.26
N THR A 40 -5.86 -2.89 -3.12
CA THR A 40 -7.26 -3.28 -2.96
C THR A 40 -8.10 -2.07 -2.54
N TRP A 41 -9.40 -2.16 -2.77
CA TRP A 41 -10.38 -1.14 -2.39
C TRP A 41 -11.43 -1.78 -1.49
N LEU A 42 -11.49 -1.34 -0.24
CA LEU A 42 -12.46 -1.82 0.74
C LEU A 42 -13.37 -0.66 1.13
N GLU A 43 -14.66 -0.77 0.80
CA GLU A 43 -15.66 0.28 1.09
C GLU A 43 -15.25 1.68 0.58
N GLY A 44 -14.62 1.73 -0.60
CA GLY A 44 -14.12 2.97 -1.22
C GLY A 44 -12.79 3.48 -0.66
N ARG A 45 -12.15 2.75 0.26
CA ARG A 45 -10.85 3.11 0.85
C ARG A 45 -9.74 2.27 0.22
N ALA A 46 -8.63 2.93 -0.11
CA ALA A 46 -7.45 2.28 -0.66
C ALA A 46 -6.64 1.59 0.45
N ILE A 47 -6.26 0.35 0.18
CA ILE A 47 -5.35 -0.45 1.00
C ILE A 47 -4.25 -0.97 0.06
N ALA A 48 -3.00 -0.63 0.34
CA ALA A 48 -1.83 -1.14 -0.37
C ALA A 48 -1.13 -2.16 0.53
N GLU A 49 -1.09 -3.41 0.11
CA GLU A 49 -0.48 -4.52 0.85
C GLU A 49 0.80 -4.96 0.16
N LEU A 50 1.91 -5.00 0.90
CA LEU A 50 3.19 -5.55 0.46
C LEU A 50 3.28 -7.01 0.90
N ASP A 51 3.60 -7.91 -0.03
CA ASP A 51 3.75 -9.35 0.28
C ASP A 51 4.88 -9.68 1.28
N ALA A 52 5.72 -8.69 1.62
CA ALA A 52 6.69 -8.73 2.71
C ALA A 52 6.09 -8.43 4.11
N GLY A 53 4.77 -8.47 4.25
CA GLY A 53 4.09 -8.40 5.56
C GLY A 53 3.73 -7.00 6.04
N TRP A 54 3.46 -6.05 5.13
CA TRP A 54 3.13 -4.67 5.47
C TRP A 54 1.86 -4.20 4.76
N GLU A 55 1.11 -3.30 5.38
CA GLU A 55 0.02 -2.56 4.76
C GLU A 55 0.16 -1.06 4.94
N VAL A 56 -0.33 -0.32 3.94
CA VAL A 56 -0.51 1.12 3.95
C VAL A 56 -1.94 1.44 3.56
N PHE A 57 -2.69 2.11 4.42
CA PHE A 57 -4.10 2.40 4.19
C PHE A 57 -4.52 3.75 4.79
N GLN A 58 -5.68 4.23 4.36
CA GLN A 58 -6.31 5.41 4.94
C GLN A 58 -7.40 5.01 5.93
N THR A 59 -7.36 5.55 7.14
CA THR A 59 -8.40 5.36 8.17
C THR A 59 -9.69 6.12 7.82
N ALA A 60 -10.78 5.83 8.52
CA ALA A 60 -12.04 6.57 8.35
C ALA A 60 -11.90 8.07 8.67
N SER A 61 -10.95 8.44 9.54
CA SER A 61 -10.65 9.84 9.89
C SER A 61 -9.75 10.53 8.86
N GLY A 62 -9.29 9.81 7.83
CA GLY A 62 -8.43 10.34 6.79
C GLY A 62 -6.93 10.22 7.06
N GLU A 63 -6.52 9.67 8.21
CA GLU A 63 -5.13 9.43 8.56
C GLU A 63 -4.52 8.31 7.69
N ILE A 64 -3.27 8.46 7.29
CA ILE A 64 -2.52 7.42 6.58
C ILE A 64 -1.73 6.60 7.61
N VAL A 65 -1.97 5.29 7.63
CA VAL A 65 -1.32 4.35 8.53
C VAL A 65 -0.48 3.39 7.71
N ALA A 66 0.77 3.17 8.13
CA ALA A 66 1.66 2.13 7.63
C ALA A 66 2.06 1.22 8.79
N ARG A 67 1.78 -0.08 8.68
CA ARG A 67 2.06 -1.04 9.75
C ARG A 67 2.41 -2.43 9.21
N PRO A 68 3.20 -3.23 9.95
CA PRO A 68 3.29 -4.66 9.67
C PRO A 68 1.93 -5.33 9.90
N PHE A 69 1.69 -6.46 9.25
CA PHE A 69 0.54 -7.30 9.57
C PHE A 69 0.61 -7.76 11.04
N GLU A 70 -0.53 -7.70 11.72
CA GLU A 70 -0.68 -8.26 13.07
C GLU A 70 -0.79 -9.79 12.93
N ASP A 71 0.03 -10.54 13.68
CA ASP A 71 -0.06 -12.02 13.83
C ASP A 71 -1.22 -12.40 14.77
#